data_AF-A0A7C1M1A5-F1
#
_entry.id   AF-A0A7C1M1A5-F1
#
_cell.length_a   1.000
_cell.length_b   1.000
_cell.length_c   1.000
_cell.angle_alpha   90.00
_cell.angle_beta   90.00
_cell.angle_gamma   90.00
#
_symmetry.space_group_name_H-M   'P 1'
#
loop_
_entity.id
_entity.type
_entity.pdbx_description
1 polymer ?
#
loop_
_entity_poly.entity_id
_entity_poly.type
_entity_poly.pdbx_seq_one_letter_code
_entity_poly.pdbx_strand_id
1 'polypeptide(L)'
;MKHFRCRDDLLELASGHPREAIKRAVLDDNVECLGFFLRFSDEDPRPGWGFRVNGFGNKGNCWVYMVVYKGRGFVYKSMDRYPRQIPWHYWHGDGGLKDGDKPNIYKFYRQLREEENEHKKAVAGLPKKSR
;
A
#
# COMPACT_ATOMS: atom_id res chain seq x y z
N MET A 1 -13.50 -20.62 11.90
CA MET A 1 -12.42 -19.79 11.32
C MET A 1 -12.69 -18.34 11.72
N LYS A 2 -11.76 -17.62 12.41
CA LYS A 2 -11.95 -16.22 12.87
C LYS A 2 -11.74 -15.21 11.72
N HIS A 3 -12.76 -14.82 10.97
CA HIS A 3 -12.61 -13.78 9.93
C HIS A 3 -11.98 -12.51 10.51
N PHE A 4 -11.24 -11.74 9.69
CA PHE A 4 -10.74 -10.43 10.10
C PHE A 4 -11.93 -9.48 10.26
N ARG A 5 -12.36 -9.27 11.51
CA ARG A 5 -13.51 -8.40 11.82
C ARG A 5 -13.10 -6.94 11.81
N CYS A 6 -11.85 -6.66 12.19
CA CYS A 6 -11.27 -5.33 12.20
C CYS A 6 -9.76 -5.35 11.86
N ARG A 7 -9.15 -4.16 11.84
CA ARG A 7 -7.70 -3.94 11.65
C ARG A 7 -6.88 -4.81 12.56
N ASP A 8 -7.30 -4.85 13.83
CA ASP A 8 -6.46 -5.30 14.92
C ASP A 8 -6.30 -6.81 14.85
N ASP A 9 -7.33 -7.54 14.42
CA ASP A 9 -7.23 -8.98 14.13
C ASP A 9 -6.15 -9.29 13.07
N LEU A 10 -6.04 -8.43 12.05
CA LEU A 10 -5.06 -8.61 10.98
C LEU A 10 -3.65 -8.18 11.42
N LEU A 11 -3.54 -7.07 12.16
CA LEU A 11 -2.26 -6.63 12.73
C LEU A 11 -1.71 -7.62 13.76
N GLU A 12 -2.57 -8.18 14.60
CA GLU A 12 -2.22 -9.22 15.57
C GLU A 12 -1.60 -10.42 14.84
N LEU A 13 -2.29 -10.94 13.81
CA LEU A 13 -1.77 -12.07 13.04
C LEU A 13 -0.51 -11.71 12.23
N ALA A 14 -0.45 -10.52 11.65
CA ALA A 14 0.70 -10.06 10.88
C ALA A 14 1.94 -9.83 11.75
N SER A 15 1.76 -9.52 13.04
CA SER A 15 2.86 -9.30 13.99
C SER A 15 3.69 -10.57 14.25
N GLY A 16 3.04 -11.74 14.29
CA GLY A 16 3.73 -13.03 14.45
C GLY A 16 3.93 -13.79 13.13
N HIS A 17 2.97 -13.70 12.19
CA HIS A 17 2.89 -14.56 11.01
C HIS A 17 2.40 -13.81 9.76
N PRO A 18 3.20 -12.87 9.21
CA PRO A 18 2.78 -12.01 8.10
C PRO A 18 2.40 -12.78 6.83
N ARG A 19 3.12 -13.86 6.50
CA ARG A 19 2.77 -14.71 5.34
C ARG A 19 1.42 -15.40 5.51
N GLU A 20 1.10 -15.83 6.73
CA GLU A 20 -0.16 -16.50 7.03
C GLU A 20 -1.33 -15.52 7.03
N ALA A 21 -1.10 -14.30 7.54
CA ALA A 21 -2.06 -13.20 7.46
C ALA A 21 -2.49 -12.91 6.01
N ILE A 22 -1.53 -12.82 5.08
CA ILE A 22 -1.81 -12.57 3.66
C ILE A 22 -2.54 -13.76 3.04
N LYS A 23 -2.03 -14.99 3.22
CA LYS A 23 -2.66 -16.21 2.67
C LYS A 23 -4.13 -16.29 3.07
N ARG A 24 -4.41 -16.07 4.35
CA ARG A 24 -5.76 -16.12 4.89
C ARG A 24 -6.65 -15.02 4.33
N ALA A 25 -6.12 -13.81 4.22
CA ALA A 25 -6.88 -12.68 3.71
C ALA A 25 -7.19 -12.83 2.20
N VAL A 26 -6.31 -13.48 1.43
CA VAL A 26 -6.56 -13.90 0.05
C VAL A 26 -7.62 -15.00 -0.03
N LEU A 27 -7.56 -16.03 0.83
CA LEU A 27 -8.55 -17.12 0.85
C LEU A 27 -9.95 -16.64 1.20
N ASP A 28 -10.07 -15.63 2.06
CA ASP A 28 -11.35 -15.02 2.43
C ASP A 28 -11.86 -13.99 1.40
N ASP A 29 -11.21 -13.88 0.22
CA ASP A 29 -11.51 -12.93 -0.87
C ASP A 29 -11.61 -11.47 -0.40
N ASN A 30 -10.86 -11.15 0.67
CA ASN A 30 -10.89 -9.85 1.33
C ASN A 30 -9.66 -9.02 0.99
N VAL A 31 -8.81 -9.46 0.06
CA VAL A 31 -7.57 -8.76 -0.31
C VAL A 31 -7.58 -8.37 -1.76
N GLU A 32 -7.12 -7.15 -2.00
CA GLU A 32 -6.71 -6.68 -3.30
C GLU A 32 -5.18 -6.51 -3.35
N CYS A 33 -4.50 -7.17 -4.30
CA CYS A 33 -3.09 -6.89 -4.57
C CYS A 33 -2.96 -5.53 -5.26
N LEU A 34 -2.19 -4.62 -4.66
CA LEU A 34 -1.93 -3.30 -5.24
C LEU A 34 -0.75 -3.33 -6.21
N GLY A 35 0.12 -4.34 -6.07
CA GLY A 35 1.36 -4.49 -6.84
C GLY A 35 2.62 -4.27 -6.01
N PHE A 36 3.75 -4.23 -6.70
CA PHE A 36 5.09 -4.10 -6.20
C PHE A 36 5.55 -2.64 -6.12
N PHE A 37 6.27 -2.32 -5.05
CA PHE A 37 6.83 -1.01 -4.77
C PHE A 37 8.34 -1.15 -4.59
N LEU A 38 9.13 -0.31 -5.26
CA LEU A 38 10.60 -0.32 -5.13
C LEU A 38 11.06 0.13 -3.74
N ARG A 39 10.26 0.95 -3.07
CA ARG A 39 10.43 1.33 -1.67
C ARG A 39 9.12 1.80 -1.07
N PHE A 40 9.05 1.86 0.26
CA PHE A 40 7.82 2.22 0.99
C PHE A 40 7.84 3.62 1.58
N SER A 41 9.01 4.12 1.92
CA SER A 41 9.23 5.48 2.38
C SER A 41 10.69 5.84 2.15
N ASP A 42 11.03 7.12 2.18
CA ASP A 42 12.45 7.52 2.12
C ASP A 42 13.26 6.94 3.29
N GLU A 43 12.62 6.75 4.45
CA GLU A 43 13.20 6.08 5.62
C GLU A 43 13.35 4.56 5.47
N ASP A 44 12.64 3.95 4.51
CA ASP A 44 12.67 2.50 4.28
C ASP A 44 12.82 2.19 2.79
N PRO A 45 14.07 2.11 2.28
CA PRO A 45 14.36 1.99 0.86
C PRO A 45 14.09 0.59 0.29
N ARG A 46 13.56 -0.34 1.10
CA ARG A 46 13.42 -1.74 0.71
C ARG A 46 12.16 -1.96 -0.13
N PRO A 47 12.25 -2.80 -1.16
CA PRO A 47 11.10 -3.12 -1.97
C PRO A 47 10.13 -4.07 -1.28
N GLY A 48 8.91 -4.13 -1.81
CA GLY A 48 7.96 -5.17 -1.45
C GLY A 48 6.58 -4.94 -2.04
N TRP A 49 5.58 -5.60 -1.46
CA TRP A 49 4.25 -5.73 -2.05
C TRP A 49 3.19 -5.01 -1.24
N GLY A 50 2.31 -4.29 -1.92
CA GLY A 50 1.15 -3.66 -1.31
C GLY A 50 -0.10 -4.51 -1.46
N PHE A 51 -0.87 -4.62 -0.38
CA PHE A 51 -2.13 -5.33 -0.33
C PHE A 51 -3.17 -4.45 0.38
N ARG A 52 -4.36 -4.32 -0.20
CA ARG A 52 -5.50 -3.68 0.43
C ARG A 52 -6.43 -4.75 0.96
N VAL A 53 -6.64 -4.79 2.26
CA VAL A 53 -7.61 -5.70 2.87
C VAL A 53 -8.91 -4.95 3.14
N ASN A 54 -10.04 -5.53 2.77
CA ASN A 54 -11.38 -5.08 3.12
C ASN A 54 -11.83 -5.85 4.36
N GLY A 55 -12.21 -5.16 5.44
CA GLY A 55 -12.73 -5.83 6.62
C GLY A 55 -14.07 -6.53 6.34
N PHE A 56 -14.31 -7.68 6.99
CA PHE A 56 -15.56 -8.43 6.82
C PHE A 56 -16.78 -7.54 7.15
N GLY A 57 -17.77 -7.51 6.25
CA GLY A 57 -19.03 -6.81 6.45
C GLY A 57 -18.98 -5.28 6.36
N ASN A 58 -17.82 -4.67 6.07
CA ASN A 58 -17.68 -3.22 6.11
C ASN A 58 -17.00 -2.66 4.84
N LYS A 59 -17.81 -2.42 3.79
CA LYS A 59 -17.39 -1.92 2.47
C LYS A 59 -16.72 -0.51 2.48
N GLY A 60 -16.61 0.15 3.63
CA GLY A 60 -15.96 1.46 3.79
C GLY A 60 -14.63 1.44 4.57
N ASN A 61 -14.29 0.33 5.24
CA ASN A 61 -13.05 0.24 6.03
C ASN A 61 -12.07 -0.70 5.32
N CYS A 62 -11.26 -0.11 4.44
CA CYS A 62 -10.12 -0.77 3.85
C CYS A 62 -8.82 -0.29 4.50
N TRP A 63 -7.85 -1.20 4.57
CA TRP A 63 -6.54 -0.93 5.15
C TRP A 63 -5.48 -1.46 4.21
N VAL A 64 -4.39 -0.72 4.09
CA VAL A 64 -3.29 -1.11 3.21
C VAL A 64 -2.14 -1.63 4.04
N TYR A 65 -1.65 -2.80 3.66
CA TYR A 65 -0.54 -3.48 4.28
C TYR A 65 0.56 -3.63 3.24
N MET A 66 1.76 -3.24 3.63
CA MET A 66 2.96 -3.42 2.81
C MET A 66 3.77 -4.57 3.38
N VAL A 67 4.21 -5.49 2.53
CA VAL A 67 5.00 -6.67 2.88
C VAL A 67 6.39 -6.47 2.32
N VAL A 68 7.32 -6.16 3.21
CA VAL A 68 8.72 -5.84 2.90
C VAL A 68 9.57 -7.08 3.08
N TYR A 69 10.44 -7.37 2.11
CA TYR A 69 11.43 -8.43 2.29
C TYR A 69 12.61 -7.92 3.14
N LYS A 70 12.92 -8.59 4.25
CA LYS A 70 14.09 -8.26 5.09
C LYS A 70 14.92 -9.52 5.36
N GLY A 71 15.96 -9.73 4.57
CA GLY A 71 16.93 -10.81 4.79
C GLY A 71 16.28 -12.20 4.78
N ARG A 72 16.09 -12.81 5.96
CA ARG A 72 15.47 -14.13 6.15
C ARG A 72 13.96 -14.10 6.47
N GLY A 73 13.30 -12.93 6.42
CA GLY A 73 11.89 -12.79 6.81
C GLY A 73 11.15 -11.62 6.17
N PHE A 74 9.91 -11.41 6.62
CA PHE A 74 9.03 -10.34 6.17
C PHE A 74 8.80 -9.32 7.29
N VAL A 75 8.73 -8.04 6.94
CA VAL A 75 8.28 -6.97 7.83
C VAL A 75 7.02 -6.36 7.24
N TYR A 76 6.06 -5.99 8.08
CA TYR A 76 4.85 -5.31 7.65
C TYR A 76 4.85 -3.84 8.08
N LYS A 77 4.27 -2.98 7.25
CA LYS A 77 3.96 -1.59 7.59
C LYS A 77 2.50 -1.36 7.23
N SER A 78 1.68 -1.00 8.22
CA SER A 78 0.28 -0.61 7.97
C SER A 78 0.25 0.84 7.52
N MET A 79 -0.46 1.13 6.43
CA MET A 79 -0.81 2.49 6.03
C MET A 79 -2.29 2.71 6.31
N ASP A 80 -2.59 3.80 7.02
CA ASP A 80 -3.94 4.06 7.49
C ASP A 80 -4.84 4.62 6.38
N ARG A 81 -5.89 3.86 6.08
CA ARG A 81 -7.18 4.24 5.46
C ARG A 81 -7.24 4.96 4.11
N TYR A 82 -6.15 5.46 3.51
CA TYR A 82 -6.30 6.27 2.29
C TYR A 82 -5.33 5.97 1.14
N PRO A 83 -5.83 5.94 -0.11
CA PRO A 83 -5.00 5.86 -1.32
C PRO A 83 -3.91 6.94 -1.37
N ARG A 84 -4.14 8.09 -0.73
CA ARG A 84 -3.20 9.23 -0.73
C ARG A 84 -1.95 9.00 0.13
N GLN A 85 -2.00 8.08 1.09
CA GLN A 85 -0.83 7.74 1.93
C GLN A 85 0.06 6.68 1.28
N ILE A 86 -0.45 6.02 0.24
CA ILE A 86 0.30 5.02 -0.52
C ILE A 86 1.36 5.76 -1.34
N PRO A 87 2.63 5.33 -1.28
CA PRO A 87 3.71 5.98 -1.99
C PRO A 87 3.71 5.58 -3.47
N TRP A 88 2.67 5.97 -4.21
CA TRP A 88 2.45 5.55 -5.61
C TRP A 88 3.59 5.91 -6.56
N HIS A 89 4.41 6.90 -6.23
CA HIS A 89 5.60 7.27 -6.99
C HIS A 89 6.71 6.19 -6.93
N TYR A 90 6.64 5.26 -5.98
CA TYR A 90 7.51 4.06 -5.95
C TYR A 90 6.83 2.81 -6.49
N TRP A 91 5.58 2.93 -6.95
CA TRP A 91 4.86 1.81 -7.54
C TRP A 91 5.47 1.41 -8.88
N HIS A 92 5.83 0.15 -8.99
CA HIS A 92 6.56 -0.41 -10.13
C HIS A 92 5.76 -1.44 -10.90
N GLY A 93 4.47 -1.57 -10.59
CA GLY A 93 3.61 -2.53 -11.28
C GLY A 93 3.62 -3.87 -10.58
N ASP A 94 3.72 -4.95 -11.35
CA ASP A 94 3.24 -6.25 -10.92
C ASP A 94 4.32 -7.15 -10.32
N GLY A 95 5.62 -6.82 -10.36
CA GLY A 95 6.70 -7.56 -9.70
C GLY A 95 6.72 -9.09 -9.88
N GLY A 96 6.01 -9.65 -10.87
CA GLY A 96 5.83 -11.10 -11.08
C GLY A 96 4.51 -11.74 -10.60
N LEU A 97 3.57 -10.98 -10.02
CA LEU A 97 2.19 -11.39 -9.77
C LEU A 97 1.30 -10.61 -10.74
N LYS A 98 1.10 -11.18 -11.93
CA LYS A 98 0.48 -10.54 -13.10
C LYS A 98 -0.70 -9.65 -12.71
N ASP A 99 -0.43 -8.35 -12.76
CA ASP A 99 -1.33 -7.24 -12.49
C ASP A 99 -2.08 -7.32 -11.15
N GLY A 100 -1.68 -6.46 -10.19
CA GLY A 100 -2.53 -6.20 -9.02
C GLY A 100 -3.97 -5.94 -9.46
N ASP A 101 -4.97 -6.38 -8.71
CA ASP A 101 -6.28 -6.78 -9.27
C ASP A 101 -7.02 -5.68 -10.05
N LYS A 102 -6.64 -4.40 -9.87
CA LYS A 102 -7.15 -3.24 -10.62
C LYS A 102 -6.02 -2.33 -11.10
N PRO A 103 -5.20 -2.75 -12.07
CA PRO A 103 -3.95 -2.07 -12.41
C PRO A 103 -4.19 -0.67 -12.98
N ASN A 104 -5.29 -0.45 -13.70
CA ASN A 104 -5.65 0.85 -14.28
C ASN A 104 -5.99 1.90 -13.20
N ILE A 105 -6.63 1.48 -12.11
CA ILE A 105 -6.95 2.37 -10.99
C ILE A 105 -5.65 2.84 -10.31
N TYR A 106 -4.67 1.95 -10.18
CA TYR A 106 -3.39 2.28 -9.53
C TYR A 106 -2.46 3.10 -10.40
N LYS A 107 -2.48 2.90 -11.72
CA LYS A 107 -1.84 3.82 -12.68
C LYS A 107 -2.42 5.24 -12.55
N PHE A 108 -3.73 5.38 -12.45
CA PHE A 108 -4.37 6.68 -12.25
C PHE A 108 -3.93 7.37 -10.95
N TYR A 109 -3.91 6.66 -9.82
CA TYR A 109 -3.44 7.22 -8.56
C TYR A 109 -1.95 7.62 -8.58
N ARG A 110 -1.13 6.87 -9.32
CA ARG A 110 0.27 7.23 -9.55
C ARG A 110 0.40 8.54 -10.32
N GLN A 111 -0.32 8.68 -11.43
CA GLN A 111 -0.31 9.91 -12.24
C GLN A 111 -0.76 11.13 -11.43
N LEU A 112 -1.88 11.02 -10.71
CA LEU A 112 -2.36 12.08 -9.82
C LEU A 112 -1.27 12.54 -8.83
N ARG A 113 -0.48 11.61 -8.30
CA ARG A 113 0.57 11.94 -7.33
C ARG A 113 1.80 12.59 -7.98
N GLU A 114 2.13 12.17 -9.21
CA GLU A 114 3.17 12.80 -10.02
C GLU A 114 2.78 14.26 -10.32
N GLU A 115 1.54 14.50 -10.75
CA GLU A 115 0.98 15.85 -11.00
C GLU A 115 0.98 16.73 -9.74
N GLU A 116 0.53 16.20 -8.59
CA GLU A 116 0.58 16.93 -7.31
C GLU A 116 2.01 17.34 -6.92
N ASN A 117 2.99 16.46 -7.16
CA ASN A 117 4.39 16.73 -6.85
C ASN A 117 4.99 17.78 -7.79
N GLU A 118 4.66 17.72 -9.08
CA GLU A 118 5.06 18.73 -10.06
C GLU A 118 4.46 20.09 -9.75
N HIS A 119 3.17 20.14 -9.41
CA HIS A 119 2.50 21.38 -9.00
C HIS A 119 3.15 21.98 -7.75
N LYS A 120 3.46 21.16 -6.73
CA LYS A 120 4.18 21.62 -5.53
C LYS A 120 5.57 22.19 -5.86
N LYS A 121 6.32 21.55 -6.75
CA LYS A 121 7.62 22.04 -7.19
C LYS A 121 7.50 23.38 -7.93
N ALA A 122 6.50 23.51 -8.81
CA ALA A 122 6.24 24.75 -9.54
C ALA A 122 5.89 25.90 -8.58
N VAL A 123 5.03 25.65 -7.59
CA VAL A 123 4.66 26.66 -6.57
C VAL A 123 5.82 27.03 -5.65
N ALA A 124 6.67 26.06 -5.27
CA ALA A 124 7.85 26.31 -4.43
C ALA A 124 8.97 27.07 -5.15
N GLY A 125 9.06 26.94 -6.48
CA GLY A 125 10.02 27.65 -7.33
C GLY A 125 9.61 29.08 -7.70
N LEU A 126 8.38 29.50 -7.39
CA LEU A 126 7.95 30.88 -7.63
C LEU A 126 8.61 31.81 -6.60
N PRO A 127 9.28 32.90 -7.02
CA PRO A 127 9.83 33.87 -6.09
C PRO A 127 8.70 34.42 -5.23
N LYS A 128 8.87 34.37 -3.90
CA LYS A 128 7.98 35.07 -2.98
C LYS A 128 7.94 36.52 -3.44
N LYS A 129 6.77 37.00 -3.90
CA LYS A 129 6.55 38.42 -4.15
C LYS A 129 6.80 39.14 -2.84
N SER A 130 8.00 39.70 -2.68
CA SER A 130 8.35 40.62 -1.61
C SER A 130 7.35 41.78 -1.69
N ARG A 131 6.54 41.93 -0.65
CA ARG A 131 5.69 43.11 -0.42
C ARG A 131 6.53 44.20 0.20
#